data_AF-A0A0C2BZ62-F1
#
_entry.id   AF-A0A0C2BZ62-F1
#
_cell.length_a   1.000
_cell.length_b   1.000
_cell.length_c   1.000
_cell.angle_alpha   90.00
_cell.angle_beta   90.00
_cell.angle_gamma   90.00
#
_symmetry.space_group_name_H-M   'P 1'
#
loop_
_entity.id
_entity.type
_entity.pdbx_description
1 polymer ?
#
loop_
_entity_poly.entity_id
_entity_poly.type
_entity_poly.pdbx_seq_one_letter_code
_entity_poly.pdbx_strand_id
1 'polypeptide(L)'
;MVNILELAFTAFMLAQILQVVAAVREHRIAKAMPTLSEYIASHPQSQTERGIRCHHCKSGSIHVFHVSGIAIHRCNHCNNKLYRSN
;
A
#
# COMPACT_ATOMS: atom_id res chain seq x y z
N MET A 1 -35.01 -21.21 -19.48
CA MET A 1 -35.06 -20.99 -18.02
C MET A 1 -33.65 -21.01 -17.50
N VAL A 2 -33.14 -19.91 -16.94
CA VAL A 2 -31.80 -19.88 -16.34
C VAL A 2 -31.90 -20.50 -14.94
N ASN A 3 -31.00 -21.44 -14.63
CA ASN A 3 -30.99 -22.13 -13.35
C ASN A 3 -30.38 -21.22 -12.27
N ILE A 4 -31.12 -20.98 -11.18
CA ILE A 4 -30.66 -20.16 -10.05
C ILE A 4 -29.34 -20.69 -9.46
N LEU A 5 -29.15 -22.02 -9.47
CA LEU A 5 -27.92 -22.65 -8.97
C LEU A 5 -26.69 -22.30 -9.82
N GLU A 6 -26.84 -22.20 -11.15
CA GLU A 6 -25.76 -21.82 -12.07
C GLU A 6 -25.39 -20.35 -11.90
N LEU A 7 -26.39 -19.47 -11.74
CA LEU A 7 -26.16 -18.05 -11.45
C LEU A 7 -25.43 -17.85 -10.11
N ALA A 8 -25.81 -18.60 -9.07
CA ALA A 8 -25.14 -18.52 -7.78
C ALA A 8 -23.68 -19.01 -7.85
N PHE A 9 -23.43 -20.12 -8.56
CA PHE A 9 -22.09 -20.65 -8.75
C PHE A 9 -21.19 -19.69 -9.53
N THR A 10 -21.69 -19.15 -10.64
CA THR A 10 -20.94 -18.17 -11.45
C THR A 10 -20.64 -16.90 -10.66
N ALA A 11 -21.61 -16.37 -9.91
CA ALA A 11 -21.39 -15.21 -9.04
C ALA A 11 -20.34 -15.46 -7.96
N PHE A 12 -20.35 -16.64 -7.33
CA PHE A 12 -19.35 -17.03 -6.34
C PHE A 12 -17.94 -17.10 -6.97
N MET A 13 -17.81 -17.76 -8.13
CA MET A 13 -16.53 -17.85 -8.84
C MET A 13 -16.00 -16.47 -9.25
N LEU A 14 -16.87 -15.58 -9.74
CA LEU A 14 -16.49 -14.20 -10.06
C LEU A 14 -16.02 -13.44 -8.82
N ALA A 15 -16.70 -13.59 -7.67
CA ALA A 15 -16.29 -12.95 -6.43
C ALA A 15 -14.89 -13.41 -5.98
N GLN A 16 -14.59 -14.71 -6.08
CA GLN A 16 -13.27 -15.27 -5.76
C GLN A 16 -12.18 -14.68 -6.68
N ILE A 17 -12.46 -14.59 -7.99
CA ILE A 17 -11.54 -13.98 -8.95
C ILE A 17 -11.28 -12.51 -8.60
N LEU A 18 -12.33 -11.74 -8.29
CA LEU A 18 -12.20 -10.34 -7.91
C LEU A 18 -11.34 -10.15 -6.64
N GLN A 19 -11.50 -11.01 -5.63
CA GLN A 19 -10.67 -10.98 -4.42
C GLN A 19 -9.19 -11.21 -4.74
N VAL A 20 -8.88 -12.20 -5.58
CA VAL A 20 -7.50 -12.48 -6.01
C VAL A 20 -6.92 -11.32 -6.81
N VAL A 21 -7.68 -10.76 -7.75
CA VAL A 21 -7.25 -9.59 -8.54
C VAL A 21 -6.98 -8.39 -7.65
N ALA A 22 -7.83 -8.14 -6.65
CA ALA A 22 -7.63 -7.06 -5.68
C ALA A 22 -6.34 -7.27 -4.87
N ALA A 23 -6.10 -8.48 -4.35
CA ALA A 23 -4.89 -8.81 -3.60
C ALA A 23 -3.61 -8.66 -4.45
N VAL A 24 -3.63 -9.14 -5.70
CA VAL A 24 -2.50 -8.97 -6.64
C VAL A 24 -2.25 -7.50 -6.93
N ARG A 25 -3.31 -6.70 -7.10
CA ARG A 25 -3.21 -5.26 -7.33
C ARG A 25 -2.58 -4.55 -6.13
N GLU A 26 -3.03 -4.85 -4.91
CA GLU A 26 -2.45 -4.29 -3.69
C GLU A 26 -0.97 -4.63 -3.55
N HIS A 27 -0.60 -5.89 -3.78
CA HIS A 27 0.80 -6.32 -3.75
C HIS A 27 1.65 -5.58 -4.80
N ARG A 28 1.14 -5.42 -6.03
CA ARG A 28 1.84 -4.67 -7.09
C ARG A 28 2.01 -3.21 -6.73
N ILE A 29 0.97 -2.55 -6.19
CA ILE A 29 1.05 -1.15 -5.75
C ILE A 29 2.05 -1.01 -4.60
N ALA A 30 1.99 -1.89 -3.60
CA ALA A 30 2.91 -1.87 -2.48
C ALA A 30 4.36 -2.09 -2.92
N LYS A 31 4.60 -2.98 -3.89
CA LYS A 31 5.93 -3.23 -4.47
C LYS A 31 6.44 -2.06 -5.32
N ALA A 32 5.54 -1.33 -5.98
CA ALA A 32 5.86 -0.15 -6.78
C ALA A 32 6.09 1.13 -5.95
N MET A 33 5.79 1.11 -4.64
CA MET A 33 6.16 2.21 -3.76
C MET A 33 7.68 2.40 -3.72
N PRO A 34 8.16 3.65 -3.59
CA PRO A 34 9.58 3.92 -3.49
C PRO A 34 10.16 3.26 -2.23
N THR A 35 11.39 2.81 -2.31
CA THR A 35 12.22 2.46 -1.17
C THR A 35 12.57 3.70 -0.35
N LEU A 36 13.09 3.51 0.87
CA LEU A 36 13.56 4.63 1.69
C LEU A 36 14.59 5.49 0.94
N SER A 37 15.54 4.87 0.25
CA SER A 37 16.58 5.56 -0.50
C SER A 37 16.01 6.40 -1.65
N GLU A 38 15.08 5.84 -2.43
CA GLU A 38 14.40 6.56 -3.53
C GLU A 38 13.52 7.71 -3.00
N TYR A 39 12.88 7.50 -1.85
CA TYR A 39 12.09 8.53 -1.18
C TYR A 39 12.97 9.70 -0.69
N ILE A 40 14.12 9.43 -0.10
CA ILE A 40 15.09 10.47 0.31
C ILE A 40 15.65 11.19 -0.92
N ALA A 41 15.98 10.45 -2.00
CA ALA A 41 16.50 11.06 -3.22
C ALA A 41 15.51 12.06 -3.84
N SER A 42 14.22 11.75 -3.80
CA SER A 42 13.15 12.64 -4.28
C SER A 42 12.74 13.73 -3.27
N HIS A 43 13.01 13.52 -1.97
CA HIS A 43 12.66 14.46 -0.90
C HIS A 43 13.81 14.62 0.12
N PRO A 44 14.96 15.22 -0.25
CA PRO A 44 16.14 15.28 0.62
C PRO A 44 15.86 15.95 1.98
N GLN A 45 14.97 16.95 1.98
CA GLN A 45 14.52 17.67 3.17
C GLN A 45 13.74 16.81 4.18
N SER A 46 13.31 15.60 3.80
CA SER A 46 12.61 14.68 4.69
C SER A 46 13.55 13.90 5.59
N GLN A 47 14.85 13.85 5.28
CA GLN A 47 15.85 13.29 6.16
C GLN A 47 16.26 14.32 7.21
N THR A 48 16.22 13.92 8.47
CA THR A 48 16.58 14.76 9.63
C THR A 48 17.55 13.98 10.51
N GLU A 49 18.22 14.68 11.44
CA GLU A 49 19.11 14.04 12.43
C GLU A 49 18.41 12.95 13.27
N ARG A 50 17.08 13.06 13.44
CA ARG A 50 16.26 12.13 14.24
C ARG A 50 15.55 11.05 13.41
N GLY A 51 15.78 11.00 12.10
CA GLY A 51 15.11 10.06 11.19
C GLY A 51 14.29 10.76 10.09
N ILE A 52 13.18 10.16 9.67
CA ILE A 52 12.41 10.60 8.51
C ILE A 52 11.16 11.38 8.93
N ARG A 53 10.89 12.49 8.24
CA ARG A 53 9.62 13.23 8.33
C ARG A 53 8.83 13.16 7.02
N CYS A 54 7.52 13.28 7.14
CA CYS A 54 6.61 13.37 6.01
C CYS A 54 6.95 14.57 5.12
N HIS A 55 7.12 14.39 3.81
CA HIS A 55 7.39 15.51 2.90
C HIS A 55 6.20 16.48 2.80
N HIS A 56 4.98 15.98 3.02
CA HIS A 56 3.73 16.72 2.89
C HIS A 56 3.47 17.60 4.12
N CYS A 57 3.32 17.02 5.32
CA CYS A 57 2.97 17.76 6.53
C CYS A 57 4.14 17.99 7.52
N LYS A 58 5.35 17.54 7.18
CA LYS A 58 6.58 17.69 7.99
C LYS A 58 6.57 17.00 9.36
N SER A 59 5.50 16.29 9.72
CA SER A 59 5.46 15.46 10.93
C SER A 59 6.48 14.31 10.86
N GLY A 60 7.19 14.07 11.95
CA GLY A 60 8.05 12.89 12.16
C GLY A 60 7.30 11.66 12.68
N SER A 61 5.97 11.76 12.88
CA SER A 61 5.16 10.62 13.33
C SER A 61 4.87 9.69 12.16
N ILE A 62 5.72 8.67 12.02
CA ILE A 62 5.65 7.66 10.94
C ILE A 62 5.25 6.31 11.53
N HIS A 63 4.25 5.67 10.93
CA HIS A 63 3.74 4.35 11.31
C HIS A 63 3.99 3.35 10.20
N VAL A 64 4.38 2.13 10.58
CA VAL A 64 4.60 1.02 9.66
C VAL A 64 3.37 0.13 9.64
N PHE A 65 2.89 -0.21 8.45
CA PHE A 65 1.83 -1.21 8.27
C PHE A 65 2.21 -2.14 7.13
N HIS A 66 1.66 -3.36 7.14
CA HIS A 66 1.99 -4.37 6.16
C HIS A 66 0.88 -4.49 5.12
N VAL A 67 1.25 -4.47 3.84
CA VAL A 67 0.35 -4.73 2.71
C VAL A 67 0.90 -5.92 1.96
N SER A 68 0.19 -7.04 1.98
CA SER A 68 0.60 -8.29 1.32
C SER A 68 2.06 -8.68 1.65
N GLY A 69 2.44 -8.56 2.93
CA GLY A 69 3.79 -8.86 3.43
C GLY A 69 4.83 -7.74 3.26
N ILE A 70 4.50 -6.64 2.58
CA ILE A 70 5.41 -5.50 2.35
C ILE A 70 5.18 -4.44 3.42
N ALA A 71 6.23 -4.08 4.16
CA ALA A 71 6.18 -3.01 5.16
C ALA A 71 6.17 -1.63 4.49
N ILE A 72 5.05 -0.91 4.60
CA ILE A 72 4.85 0.46 4.10
C ILE A 72 4.87 1.45 5.26
N HIS A 73 5.64 2.52 5.11
CA HIS A 73 5.75 3.62 6.06
C HIS A 73 4.77 4.72 5.65
N ARG A 74 3.84 5.10 6.53
CA ARG A 74 2.91 6.22 6.33
C ARG A 74 3.05 7.26 7.44
N CYS A 75 2.70 8.51 7.12
CA CYS A 75 2.56 9.53 8.15
C CYS A 75 1.28 9.33 8.97
N ASN A 76 1.36 9.32 10.29
CA ASN A 76 0.18 9.23 11.16
C ASN A 76 -0.70 10.49 11.15
N HIS A 77 -0.13 11.65 10.81
CA HIS A 77 -0.88 12.91 10.83
C HIS A 77 -1.73 13.12 9.58
N CYS A 78 -1.18 12.87 8.40
CA CYS A 78 -1.87 13.09 7.13
C CYS A 78 -2.18 11.80 6.34
N ASN A 79 -1.85 10.62 6.89
CA ASN A 79 -2.01 9.31 6.25
C ASN A 79 -1.29 9.11 4.92
N ASN A 80 -0.41 10.05 4.52
CA ASN A 80 0.32 9.91 3.26
C ASN A 80 1.31 8.73 3.33
N LYS A 81 1.28 7.87 2.32
CA LYS A 81 2.21 6.73 2.18
C LYS A 81 3.54 7.27 1.65
N LEU A 82 4.63 6.95 2.32
CA LEU A 82 5.93 7.56 2.06
C LEU A 82 6.82 6.63 1.26
N TYR A 83 7.15 5.47 1.83
CA TYR A 83 8.05 4.50 1.22
C TYR A 83 7.79 3.09 1.75
N ARG A 84 8.36 2.10 1.09
CA ARG A 84 8.42 0.71 1.55
C ARG A 84 9.78 0.38 2.15
N SER A 85 9.81 -0.63 3.01
CA SER A 85 11.05 -1.29 3.39
C SER A 85 11.58 -2.14 2.22
N ASN A 86 12.89 -2.33 2.15
CA ASN A 86 13.52 -3.16 1.13
C ASN A 86 13.13 -4.62 1.27
#